data_AF-A0A915P3H6-F1
#
_entry.id   AF-A0A915P3H6-F1
#
_cell.length_a   1.000
_cell.length_b   1.000
_cell.length_c   1.000
_cell.angle_alpha   90.00
_cell.angle_beta   90.00
_cell.angle_gamma   90.00
#
_symmetry.space_group_name_H-M   'P 1'
#
loop_
_entity.id
_entity.type
_entity.pdbx_description
1 polymer ?
#
loop_
_entity_poly.entity_id
_entity_poly.type
_entity_poly.pdbx_seq_one_letter_code
_entity_poly.pdbx_strand_id
1 'polypeptide(L)'
;MSSSFLSSPLLFSLIPLLILPSFYLPVESAFPSSSSSESSILDNAVIGDPLVDCLEERVKLTFQTQKPFTGRIFVKGMVDNEKCVENYRQNSQTK
;
A
#
# COMPACT_ATOMS: atom_id res chain seq x y z
N MET A 1 -28.51 8.49 38.44
CA MET A 1 -27.64 7.49 39.09
C MET A 1 -26.49 7.22 38.14
N SER A 2 -25.29 7.81 38.23
CA SER A 2 -24.38 8.11 39.34
C SER A 2 -24.05 6.90 40.20
N SER A 3 -22.97 6.21 39.85
CA SER A 3 -22.06 5.55 40.80
C SER A 3 -20.77 5.13 40.08
N SER A 4 -19.80 6.04 40.15
CA SER A 4 -18.38 5.81 39.86
C SER A 4 -17.68 5.47 41.17
N PHE A 5 -17.23 4.23 41.39
CA PHE A 5 -16.31 3.79 42.46
C PHE A 5 -15.93 2.33 42.12
N LEU A 6 -14.73 1.76 42.26
CA LEU A 6 -13.37 2.19 42.60
C LEU A 6 -12.53 0.90 42.48
N SER A 7 -11.44 0.84 41.70
CA SER A 7 -10.37 -0.15 41.93
C SER A 7 -9.10 0.25 41.17
N SER A 8 -8.22 0.93 41.90
CA SER A 8 -6.92 1.45 41.49
C SER A 8 -5.90 0.36 41.11
N PRO A 9 -4.97 0.63 40.18
CA PRO A 9 -3.91 -0.30 39.76
C PRO A 9 -2.67 -0.21 40.69
N LEU A 10 -2.87 -0.13 42.01
CA LEU A 10 -1.79 -0.13 43.00
C LEU A 10 -1.30 -1.56 43.32
N LEU A 11 -1.13 -2.40 42.29
CA LEU A 11 -0.55 -3.74 42.41
C LEU A 11 0.78 -3.90 41.65
N PHE A 12 1.40 -2.79 41.23
CA PHE A 12 2.74 -2.75 40.65
C PHE A 12 3.73 -2.09 41.63
N SER A 13 4.14 -2.77 42.69
CA SER A 13 5.20 -2.16 43.52
C SER A 13 6.24 -3.07 44.16
N LEU A 14 6.15 -4.40 44.18
CA LEU A 14 7.16 -5.19 44.90
C LEU A 14 7.43 -6.55 44.26
N ILE A 15 8.20 -6.56 43.16
CA ILE A 15 9.05 -7.72 42.83
C ILE A 15 10.48 -7.17 42.69
N PRO A 16 11.38 -7.52 43.62
CA PRO A 16 12.64 -6.84 43.79
C PRO A 16 13.65 -7.24 42.71
N LEU A 17 14.32 -6.20 42.26
CA LEU A 17 15.53 -6.17 41.46
C LEU A 17 16.65 -6.96 42.16
N LEU A 18 16.91 -8.22 41.75
CA LEU A 18 18.16 -8.92 42.06
C LEU A 18 18.64 -9.79 40.88
N ILE A 19 19.56 -9.21 40.08
CA ILE A 19 20.81 -9.81 39.54
C ILE A 19 20.65 -11.17 38.81
N LEU A 20 20.85 -11.26 37.49
CA LEU A 20 22.19 -11.38 36.88
C LEU A 20 22.30 -10.72 35.48
N PRO A 21 23.40 -10.01 35.20
CA PRO A 21 23.67 -9.35 33.93
C PRO A 21 24.42 -10.31 32.99
N SER A 22 23.73 -11.15 32.22
CA SER A 22 24.43 -12.03 31.25
C SER A 22 23.57 -12.46 30.07
N PHE A 23 22.72 -11.59 29.51
CA PHE A 23 22.16 -11.82 28.17
C PHE A 23 21.98 -10.49 27.42
N TYR A 24 23.04 -9.69 27.34
CA TYR A 24 23.22 -8.83 26.18
C TYR A 24 23.70 -9.71 25.02
N LEU A 25 22.77 -10.35 24.32
CA LEU A 25 23.03 -10.73 22.94
C LEU A 25 22.77 -9.47 22.11
N PRO A 26 23.77 -8.89 21.42
CA PRO A 26 23.45 -8.06 20.28
C PRO A 26 22.90 -9.01 19.23
N VAL A 27 21.58 -9.12 19.10
CA VAL A 27 20.99 -9.54 17.81
C VAL A 27 21.11 -8.33 16.89
N GLU A 28 22.36 -8.05 16.50
CA GLU A 28 22.69 -7.35 15.29
C GLU A 28 23.16 -8.43 14.31
N SER A 29 22.70 -8.35 13.06
CA SER A 29 22.83 -9.35 11.98
C SER A 29 21.80 -10.49 12.06
N ALA A 30 20.84 -10.62 11.15
CA ALA A 30 20.59 -9.92 9.91
C ALA A 30 19.07 -9.89 9.72
N PHE A 31 18.46 -8.71 9.79
CA PHE A 31 17.33 -8.52 8.89
C PHE A 31 17.96 -8.54 7.50
N PRO A 32 17.64 -9.52 6.62
CA PRO A 32 17.86 -9.26 5.22
C PRO A 32 17.00 -8.04 4.93
N SER A 33 17.62 -6.86 4.85
CA SER A 33 17.10 -5.77 4.06
C SER A 33 17.10 -6.32 2.64
N SER A 34 16.06 -7.08 2.31
CA SER A 34 15.57 -7.19 0.96
C SER A 34 15.09 -5.79 0.60
N SER A 35 16.04 -4.87 0.40
CA SER A 35 15.88 -3.77 -0.52
C SER A 35 15.84 -4.40 -1.91
N SER A 36 14.80 -5.18 -2.18
CA SER A 36 14.27 -5.27 -3.53
C SER A 36 13.65 -3.91 -3.78
N SER A 37 14.49 -2.90 -4.01
CA SER A 37 14.16 -1.87 -4.97
C SER A 37 14.11 -2.56 -6.32
N GLU A 38 13.09 -3.41 -6.52
CA GLU A 38 12.51 -3.56 -7.84
C GLU A 38 11.93 -2.19 -8.14
N SER A 39 12.79 -1.26 -8.58
CA SER A 39 12.36 -0.31 -9.57
C SER A 39 11.95 -1.18 -10.75
N SER A 40 10.70 -1.62 -10.78
CA SER A 40 10.06 -2.00 -12.02
C SER A 40 10.33 -0.82 -12.93
N ILE A 41 11.27 -1.00 -13.86
CA ILE A 41 11.68 0.07 -14.75
C ILE A 41 10.43 0.33 -15.59
N LEU A 42 9.66 1.34 -15.19
CA LEU A 42 8.52 1.84 -15.93
C LEU A 42 9.09 2.46 -17.20
N ASP A 43 9.27 1.64 -18.23
CA ASP A 43 9.90 2.02 -19.50
C ASP A 43 8.90 2.65 -20.48
N ASN A 44 7.69 2.90 -20.00
CA ASN A 44 6.60 3.54 -20.72
C ASN A 44 6.08 4.74 -19.91
N ALA A 45 5.64 5.78 -20.61
CA ALA A 45 5.16 7.00 -20.00
C ALA A 45 3.86 7.47 -20.66
N VAL A 46 3.04 8.15 -19.87
CA VAL A 46 1.86 8.88 -20.35
C VAL A 46 2.34 10.14 -21.05
N ILE A 47 1.74 10.44 -22.19
CA ILE A 47 2.03 11.64 -22.99
C ILE A 47 0.96 12.67 -22.71
N GLY A 48 1.37 13.82 -22.17
CA GLY A 48 0.48 14.96 -21.93
C GLY A 48 -0.64 14.67 -20.93
N ASP A 49 -1.67 15.50 -20.99
CA ASP A 49 -2.86 15.37 -20.15
C ASP A 49 -3.89 14.41 -20.77
N PRO A 50 -4.66 13.68 -19.96
CA PRO A 50 -5.70 12.80 -20.47
C PRO A 50 -6.83 13.60 -21.13
N LEU A 51 -7.41 13.02 -22.18
CA LEU A 51 -8.66 13.53 -22.75
C LEU A 51 -9.81 13.13 -21.83
N VAL A 52 -10.62 14.11 -21.44
CA VAL A 52 -11.75 13.94 -20.51
C VAL A 52 -13.06 14.07 -21.28
N ASP A 53 -13.80 12.97 -21.39
CA ASP A 53 -15.15 12.96 -21.94
C ASP A 53 -16.16 12.83 -20.79
N CYS A 54 -16.91 13.89 -20.51
CA CYS A 54 -18.01 13.86 -19.56
C CYS A 54 -19.29 13.37 -20.27
N LEU A 55 -19.71 12.15 -19.97
CA LEU A 55 -20.98 11.57 -20.42
C LEU A 55 -22.04 11.78 -19.31
N GLU A 56 -23.31 11.61 -19.67
CA GLU A 56 -24.46 11.85 -18.77
C GLU A 56 -24.30 11.22 -17.37
N GLU A 57 -23.85 9.96 -17.32
CA GLU A 57 -23.75 9.18 -16.07
C GLU A 57 -22.31 8.81 -15.69
N ARG A 58 -21.30 9.16 -16.52
CA ARG A 58 -19.93 8.69 -16.33
C ARG A 58 -18.90 9.62 -16.95
N VAL A 59 -17.70 9.64 -16.38
CA VAL A 59 -16.53 10.31 -16.97
C VAL A 59 -15.63 9.25 -17.60
N LYS A 60 -15.23 9.46 -18.85
CA LYS A 60 -14.25 8.63 -19.55
C LYS A 60 -12.95 9.41 -19.66
N LEU A 61 -11.87 8.80 -19.20
CA LEU A 61 -10.51 9.30 -19.32
C LEU A 61 -9.78 8.50 -20.40
N THR A 62 -9.16 9.18 -21.36
CA THR A 62 -8.33 8.53 -22.38
C THR A 62 -6.89 8.99 -22.23
N PHE A 63 -5.99 8.04 -21.94
CA PHE A 63 -4.55 8.29 -21.78
C PHE A 63 -3.81 7.87 -23.04
N GLN A 64 -2.93 8.75 -23.53
CA GLN A 64 -1.97 8.41 -24.57
C GLN A 64 -0.68 7.94 -23.92
N THR A 65 -0.07 6.89 -24.46
CA THR A 65 1.18 6.31 -23.94
C THR A 65 2.21 6.19 -25.05
N GLN A 66 3.50 6.29 -24.69
CA GLN A 66 4.59 6.22 -25.68
C GLN A 66 4.71 4.86 -26.35
N LYS A 67 4.45 3.79 -25.58
CA LYS A 67 4.41 2.40 -26.03
C LYS A 67 3.05 1.79 -25.66
N PRO A 68 2.60 0.70 -26.32
CA PRO A 68 1.37 0.02 -25.94
C PRO A 68 1.36 -0.36 -24.45
N PHE A 69 0.34 0.11 -23.72
CA PHE A 69 0.19 -0.20 -22.31
C PHE A 69 -0.22 -1.67 -22.14
N THR A 70 0.59 -2.44 -21.41
CA THR A 70 0.26 -3.80 -20.97
C THR A 70 0.16 -3.82 -19.45
N GLY A 71 -1.04 -4.08 -18.92
CA GLY A 71 -1.24 -4.06 -17.46
C GLY A 71 -2.70 -4.09 -17.07
N ARG A 72 -2.97 -3.72 -15.81
CA ARG A 72 -4.32 -3.61 -15.24
C ARG A 72 -4.53 -2.20 -14.75
N ILE A 73 -5.62 -1.56 -15.15
CA ILE A 73 -6.08 -0.28 -14.63
C ILE A 73 -7.20 -0.56 -13.64
N PHE A 74 -7.19 0.09 -12.49
CA PHE A 74 -8.24 -0.06 -11.50
C PHE A 74 -8.41 1.19 -10.64
N VAL A 75 -9.60 1.38 -10.10
CA VAL A 75 -9.85 2.44 -9.11
C VAL A 75 -9.24 2.02 -7.77
N LYS A 76 -8.45 2.90 -7.16
CA LYS A 76 -7.81 2.65 -5.86
C LYS A 76 -8.86 2.25 -4.82
N GLY A 77 -8.67 1.09 -4.18
CA GLY A 77 -9.60 0.54 -3.19
C GLY A 77 -10.78 -0.24 -3.76
N MET A 78 -10.90 -0.38 -5.08
CA MET A 78 -11.98 -1.12 -5.76
C MET A 78 -11.47 -2.24 -6.67
N VAL A 79 -10.27 -2.76 -6.39
CA VAL A 79 -9.62 -3.79 -7.23
C VAL A 79 -10.40 -5.11 -7.29
N ASP A 80 -11.24 -5.38 -6.29
CA ASP A 80 -12.08 -6.59 -6.23
C ASP A 80 -13.41 -6.40 -6.97
N ASN A 81 -13.77 -5.17 -7.33
CA ASN A 81 -14.97 -4.89 -8.11
C ASN A 81 -14.63 -4.90 -9.60
N GLU A 82 -15.08 -5.93 -10.30
CA GLU A 82 -14.84 -6.11 -11.73
C GLU A 82 -15.31 -4.92 -12.58
N LYS A 83 -16.31 -4.15 -12.13
CA LYS A 83 -16.77 -2.93 -12.84
C LYS A 83 -15.78 -1.76 -12.79
N CYS A 84 -14.79 -1.84 -11.92
CA CYS A 84 -13.80 -0.78 -11.67
C CYS A 84 -12.39 -1.21 -12.09
N VAL A 85 -12.28 -2.29 -12.88
CA VAL A 85 -11.01 -2.91 -13.27
C VAL A 85 -11.03 -3.21 -14.76
N GLU A 86 -9.98 -2.76 -15.45
CA GLU A 86 -9.77 -3.02 -16.87
C GLU A 86 -8.41 -3.70 -17.08
N ASN A 87 -8.38 -4.75 -17.90
CA ASN A 87 -7.18 -5.56 -18.14
C ASN A 87 -6.72 -5.43 -19.60
N TYR A 88 -5.50 -4.93 -19.80
CA TYR A 88 -4.90 -4.66 -21.10
C TYR A 88 -3.80 -5.68 -21.43
N ARG A 89 -4.08 -6.99 -21.27
CA ARG A 89 -3.08 -8.05 -21.46
C ARG A 89 -2.66 -8.29 -22.91
N GLN A 90 -3.46 -7.83 -23.88
CA GLN A 90 -3.21 -7.98 -25.32
C GLN A 90 -3.46 -6.66 -26.06
N ASN A 91 -2.96 -5.56 -25.49
CA ASN A 91 -3.10 -4.25 -26.13
C ASN A 91 -1.97 -4.05 -27.14
N SER A 92 -2.22 -4.41 -28.40
CA SER A 92 -1.27 -4.23 -29.51
C SER A 92 -1.49 -2.94 -30.29
N GLN A 93 -2.46 -2.11 -29.90
CA GLN A 93 -2.82 -0.90 -30.65
C GLN A 93 -2.34 0.35 -29.90
N THR A 94 -1.42 1.09 -30.52
CA THR A 94 -1.18 2.50 -30.21
C THR A 94 -2.21 3.29 -31.01
N LYS A 95 -3.14 3.98 -30.35
CA LYS A 95 -4.11 4.86 -31.00
C LYS A 95 -3.79 6.32 -30.69
#